data_AF-A0A486XHU9-F1
#
_entry.id   AF-A0A486XHU9-F1
#
_cell.length_a   1.000
_cell.length_b   1.000
_cell.length_c   1.000
_cell.angle_alpha   90.00
_cell.angle_beta   90.00
_cell.angle_gamma   90.00
#
_symmetry.space_group_name_H-M   'P 1'
#
loop_
_entity.id
_entity.type
_entity.pdbx_description
1 polymer ?
#
loop_
_entity_poly.entity_id
_entity_poly.type
_entity_poly.pdbx_seq_one_letter_code
_entity_poly.pdbx_strand_id
1 'polypeptide(L)'
;MSKQGLNEEQFKILEPQMEKWVNRNHYGRKLAPWRPVINTIFWVLRTGAPWKDAPRNKEFSHPSTAHAWLGRMQSAGFLDQFLEELLKIAEQLGCIDAQRLSVDGFFFQRTRRRRAC
;
A
#
# COMPACT_ATOMS: atom_id res chain seq x y z
N MET A 1 16.63 -6.45 10.22
CA MET A 1 15.78 -5.70 9.26
C MET A 1 15.14 -4.54 9.99
N SER A 2 15.30 -3.32 9.49
CA SER A 2 14.91 -2.09 10.17
C SER A 2 13.38 -2.00 10.34
N LYS A 3 12.91 -1.92 11.59
CA LYS A 3 11.49 -1.71 11.95
C LYS A 3 11.05 -0.25 11.74
N GLN A 4 11.60 0.41 10.73
CA GLN A 4 11.36 1.82 10.48
C GLN A 4 10.24 1.97 9.45
N GLY A 5 9.27 2.82 9.80
CA GLY A 5 8.18 3.22 8.93
C GLY A 5 8.59 4.24 7.86
N LEU A 6 7.59 4.82 7.19
CA LEU A 6 7.76 5.98 6.32
C LEU A 6 8.25 7.20 7.12
N ASN A 7 9.07 8.03 6.49
CA ASN A 7 9.55 9.29 7.06
C ASN A 7 8.50 10.41 6.86
N GLU A 8 8.58 11.48 7.64
CA GLU A 8 7.65 12.62 7.56
C GLU A 8 7.66 13.29 6.18
N GLU A 9 8.83 13.41 5.55
CA GLU A 9 8.96 13.94 4.18
C GLU A 9 8.23 13.06 3.15
N GLN A 10 8.28 11.74 3.35
CA GLN A 10 7.53 10.82 2.49
C GLN A 10 6.03 11.00 2.73
N PHE A 11 5.60 11.16 3.98
CA PHE A 11 4.19 11.42 4.31
C PHE A 11 3.65 12.71 3.67
N LYS A 12 4.44 13.79 3.61
CA LYS A 12 4.02 15.03 2.93
C LYS A 12 3.67 14.84 1.45
N ILE A 13 4.35 13.92 0.77
CA ILE A 13 4.03 13.57 -0.62
C ILE A 13 2.69 12.82 -0.69
N LEU A 14 2.40 11.97 0.31
CA LEU A 14 1.15 11.19 0.38
C LEU A 14 -0.07 12.01 0.79
N GLU A 15 0.14 13.01 1.66
CA GLU A 15 -0.92 13.84 2.25
C GLU A 15 -1.98 14.33 1.25
N PRO A 16 -1.62 14.99 0.11
CA PRO A 16 -2.61 15.52 -0.81
C PRO A 16 -3.50 14.43 -1.44
N GLN A 17 -2.95 13.24 -1.70
CA GLN A 17 -3.72 12.12 -2.25
C GLN A 17 -4.61 11.49 -1.16
N MET A 18 -4.08 11.40 0.05
CA MET A 18 -4.79 10.83 1.20
C MET A 18 -5.94 11.72 1.66
N GLU A 19 -5.77 13.04 1.66
CA GLU A 19 -6.84 13.97 2.02
C GLU A 19 -8.03 13.83 1.07
N LYS A 20 -7.79 13.73 -0.24
CA LYS A 20 -8.82 13.47 -1.26
C LYS A 20 -9.53 12.13 -1.06
N TRP A 21 -8.89 11.14 -0.44
CA TRP A 21 -9.47 9.81 -0.23
C TRP A 21 -10.19 9.70 1.12
N VAL A 22 -9.57 10.18 2.20
CA VAL A 22 -10.12 10.14 3.57
C VAL A 22 -11.36 11.04 3.70
N ASN A 23 -11.39 12.19 3.02
CA ASN A 23 -12.52 13.12 3.06
C ASN A 23 -13.79 12.61 2.34
N ARG A 24 -13.75 11.44 1.67
CA ARG A 24 -14.95 10.89 1.02
C ARG A 24 -15.97 10.28 2.00
N ASN A 25 -15.57 9.99 3.25
CA ASN A 25 -16.47 9.42 4.25
C ASN A 25 -16.88 10.49 5.29
N HIS A 26 -17.89 11.29 4.94
CA HIS A 26 -18.50 12.26 5.86
C HIS A 26 -19.45 11.63 6.90
N TYR A 27 -19.86 10.36 6.72
CA TYR A 27 -20.86 9.71 7.58
C TYR A 27 -20.32 8.42 8.23
N GLY A 28 -20.56 8.25 9.54
CA GLY A 28 -20.32 7.01 10.28
C GLY A 28 -19.22 7.07 11.36
N ARG A 29 -18.71 5.90 11.76
CA ARG A 29 -17.65 5.76 12.78
C ARG A 29 -16.38 6.46 12.31
N LYS A 30 -15.80 7.32 13.16
CA LYS A 30 -14.53 8.01 12.89
C LYS A 30 -13.49 7.02 12.36
N LEU A 31 -12.96 7.33 11.18
CA LEU A 31 -11.93 6.51 10.56
C LEU A 31 -10.69 6.49 11.46
N ALA A 32 -10.02 5.34 11.52
CA ALA A 32 -8.71 5.25 12.16
C ALA A 32 -7.76 6.28 11.54
N PRO A 33 -6.80 6.84 12.32
CA PRO A 33 -5.83 7.77 11.78
C PRO A 33 -5.11 7.10 10.60
N TRP A 34 -5.13 7.76 9.44
CA TRP A 34 -4.67 7.17 8.18
C TRP A 34 -3.15 6.99 8.17
N ARG A 35 -2.39 7.87 8.83
CA ARG A 35 -0.92 7.82 8.91
C ARG A 35 -0.41 6.46 9.46
N PRO A 36 -0.81 6.00 10.66
CA PRO A 36 -0.44 4.67 11.15
C PRO A 36 -0.88 3.50 10.26
N VAL A 37 -2.05 3.64 9.62
CA VAL A 37 -2.59 2.61 8.72
C VAL A 37 -1.68 2.42 7.51
N ILE A 38 -1.39 3.52 6.82
CA ILE A 38 -0.50 3.55 5.66
C ILE A 38 0.88 3.01 6.03
N ASN A 39 1.42 3.45 7.17
CA ASN A 39 2.71 2.99 7.63
C ASN A 39 2.77 1.47 7.78
N THR A 40 1.69 0.88 8.32
CA THR A 40 1.56 -0.57 8.47
C THR A 40 1.48 -1.27 7.12
N ILE A 41 0.66 -0.74 6.20
CA ILE A 41 0.50 -1.28 4.85
C ILE A 41 1.85 -1.27 4.11
N PHE A 42 2.53 -0.12 4.05
CA PHE A 42 3.81 -0.03 3.34
C PHE A 42 4.91 -0.86 3.98
N TRP A 43 4.92 -0.98 5.31
CA TRP A 43 5.85 -1.88 5.98
C TRP A 43 5.64 -3.32 5.52
N VAL A 44 4.39 -3.80 5.47
CA VAL A 44 4.06 -5.15 4.99
C VAL A 44 4.42 -5.31 3.51
N LEU A 45 4.08 -4.34 2.65
CA LEU A 45 4.37 -4.40 1.22
C LEU A 45 5.88 -4.39 0.94
N ARG A 46 6.66 -3.59 1.68
CA ARG A 46 8.12 -3.51 1.53
C ARG A 46 8.83 -4.76 2.06
N THR A 47 8.36 -5.32 3.16
CA THR A 47 9.04 -6.46 3.83
C THR A 47 8.56 -7.82 3.35
N GLY A 48 7.36 -7.92 2.80
CA GLY A 48 6.69 -9.19 2.51
C GLY A 48 6.33 -10.00 3.76
N ALA A 49 6.48 -9.42 4.96
CA ALA A 49 6.20 -10.10 6.21
C ALA A 49 4.69 -10.32 6.41
N PRO A 50 4.28 -11.38 7.12
CA PRO A 50 2.86 -11.61 7.36
C PRO A 50 2.31 -10.53 8.32
N TRP A 51 1.04 -10.16 8.12
CA TRP A 51 0.37 -9.11 8.91
C TRP A 51 0.47 -9.28 10.43
N LYS A 52 0.51 -10.53 10.91
CA LYS A 52 0.67 -10.86 12.35
C LYS A 52 1.96 -10.32 12.97
N ASP A 53 3.01 -10.16 12.15
CA ASP A 53 4.35 -9.75 12.57
C ASP A 53 4.56 -8.24 12.40
N ALA A 54 3.52 -7.52 11.95
CA ALA A 54 3.59 -6.07 11.86
C ALA A 54 3.84 -5.46 13.25
N PRO A 55 4.78 -4.51 13.36
CA PRO A 55 5.10 -3.88 14.63
C PRO A 55 3.87 -3.19 15.24
N ARG A 56 3.71 -3.29 16.56
CA ARG A 56 2.55 -2.74 17.31
C ARG A 56 2.88 -1.42 18.02
N ASN A 57 3.86 -0.67 17.51
CA ASN A 57 4.24 0.63 18.08
C ASN A 57 3.19 1.68 17.72
N LYS A 58 3.21 2.86 18.38
CA LYS A 58 2.25 3.96 18.14
C LYS A 58 2.20 4.45 16.68
N GLU A 59 3.29 4.27 15.95
CA GLU A 59 3.42 4.64 14.53
C GLU A 59 2.71 3.65 13.58
N PHE A 60 2.24 2.52 14.09
CA PHE A 60 1.59 1.46 13.34
C PHE A 60 0.16 1.26 13.85
N SER A 61 -0.72 0.90 12.93
CA SER A 61 -2.11 0.54 13.23
C SER A 61 -2.23 -0.95 13.57
N HIS A 62 -3.39 -1.33 14.10
CA HIS A 62 -3.70 -2.75 14.25
C HIS A 62 -3.72 -3.46 12.88
N PRO A 63 -3.09 -4.64 12.73
CA PRO A 63 -2.96 -5.30 11.42
C PRO A 63 -4.29 -5.55 10.71
N SER A 64 -5.34 -5.93 11.45
CA SER A 64 -6.68 -6.13 10.90
C SER A 64 -7.27 -4.84 10.32
N THR A 65 -7.01 -3.70 10.96
CA THR A 65 -7.47 -2.40 10.47
C THR A 65 -6.72 -2.03 9.20
N ALA A 66 -5.39 -2.21 9.18
CA ALA A 66 -4.57 -1.96 8.00
C ALA A 66 -5.00 -2.83 6.80
N HIS A 67 -5.24 -4.12 7.02
CA HIS A 67 -5.71 -5.03 5.99
C HIS A 67 -7.09 -4.62 5.43
N ALA A 68 -8.04 -4.26 6.30
CA ALA A 68 -9.35 -3.79 5.87
C ALA A 68 -9.27 -2.49 5.05
N TRP A 69 -8.35 -1.59 5.41
CA TRP A 69 -8.08 -0.38 4.64
C TRP A 69 -7.46 -0.67 3.29
N LEU A 70 -6.49 -1.59 3.22
CA LEU A 70 -5.89 -2.00 1.96
C LEU A 70 -6.94 -2.49 0.96
N GLY A 71 -7.89 -3.33 1.40
CA GLY A 71 -8.99 -3.79 0.56
C GLY A 71 -9.88 -2.64 0.05
N ARG A 72 -10.19 -1.66 0.91
CA ARG A 72 -10.95 -0.45 0.50
C ARG A 72 -10.17 0.39 -0.52
N MET A 73 -8.87 0.54 -0.33
CA MET A 73 -7.99 1.28 -1.24
C MET A 73 -7.92 0.60 -2.61
N GLN A 74 -7.82 -0.73 -2.64
CA GLN A 74 -7.85 -1.53 -3.87
C GLN A 74 -9.19 -1.38 -4.61
N SER A 75 -10.31 -1.56 -3.92
CA SER A 75 -11.64 -1.38 -4.53
C SER A 75 -11.88 0.03 -5.04
N ALA A 76 -11.24 1.04 -4.44
CA ALA A 76 -11.33 2.43 -4.85
C ALA A 76 -10.32 2.84 -5.93
N GLY A 77 -9.43 1.92 -6.37
CA GLY A 77 -8.34 2.22 -7.32
C GLY A 77 -7.27 3.17 -6.77
N PHE A 78 -7.24 3.39 -5.44
CA PHE A 78 -6.31 4.33 -4.82
C PHE A 78 -4.86 3.87 -4.96
N LEU A 79 -4.59 2.56 -4.80
CA LEU A 79 -3.22 2.04 -4.91
C LEU A 79 -2.64 2.25 -6.30
N ASP A 80 -3.48 2.14 -7.34
CA ASP A 80 -3.04 2.31 -8.72
C ASP A 80 -2.69 3.78 -8.99
N GLN A 81 -3.58 4.70 -8.60
CA GLN A 81 -3.33 6.15 -8.67
C GLN A 81 -2.08 6.55 -7.89
N PHE A 82 -1.93 5.96 -6.70
CA PHE A 82 -0.80 6.20 -5.83
C PHE A 82 0.53 5.76 -6.47
N LEU A 83 0.56 4.54 -7.02
CA LEU A 83 1.74 4.00 -7.68
C LEU A 83 2.09 4.79 -8.94
N GLU A 84 1.09 5.21 -9.71
CA GLU A 84 1.30 6.03 -10.91
C GLU A 84 1.96 7.38 -10.57
N GLU A 85 1.52 8.06 -9.51
CA GLU A 85 2.15 9.30 -9.06
C GLU A 85 3.58 9.07 -8.56
N LEU A 86 3.83 7.98 -7.82
CA LEU A 86 5.20 7.64 -7.40
C LEU A 86 6.11 7.35 -8.60
N LEU A 87 5.61 6.65 -9.63
CA LEU A 87 6.37 6.38 -10.84
C LEU A 87 6.73 7.68 -11.57
N LYS A 88 5.80 8.63 -11.67
CA LYS A 88 6.07 9.96 -12.24
C LYS A 88 7.17 10.71 -11.48
N ILE A 89 7.12 10.69 -10.15
CA ILE A 89 8.15 11.31 -9.30
C ILE A 89 9.51 10.61 -9.51
N ALA A 90 9.52 9.28 -9.56
CA ALA A 90 10.75 8.51 -9.74
C ALA A 90 11.38 8.71 -11.12
N GLU A 91 10.56 8.86 -12.17
CA GLU A 91 10.99 9.22 -13.52
C GLU A 91 11.58 10.64 -13.56
N GLN A 92 10.94 11.62 -12.93
CA GLN A 92 11.46 12.99 -12.82
C GLN A 92 12.80 13.05 -12.08
N LEU A 93 12.99 12.20 -11.07
CA LEU A 93 14.25 12.08 -10.32
C LEU A 93 15.31 11.25 -11.05
N GLY A 94 15.01 10.70 -12.23
CA GLY A 94 15.91 9.84 -12.99
C GLY A 94 16.25 8.52 -12.28
N CYS A 95 15.42 8.09 -11.32
CA CYS A 95 15.62 6.85 -10.55
C CYS A 95 15.17 5.61 -11.32
N ILE A 96 14.31 5.77 -12.33
CA ILE A 96 13.78 4.69 -13.16
C ILE A 96 14.00 5.06 -14.63
N ASP A 97 14.62 4.15 -15.38
CA ASP A 97 14.71 4.23 -16.84
C ASP A 97 13.58 3.37 -17.43
N ALA A 98 12.52 4.04 -17.89
CA ALA A 98 11.36 3.38 -18.50
C ALA A 98 11.73 2.58 -19.76
N GLN A 99 12.83 2.91 -20.44
CA GLN A 99 13.29 2.18 -21.63
C GLN A 99 13.91 0.81 -21.30
N ARG A 100 14.27 0.59 -20.03
CA ARG A 100 14.98 -0.61 -19.55
C ARG A 100 14.14 -1.51 -18.65
N LEU A 101 12.85 -1.24 -18.49
CA LEU A 101 11.97 -2.03 -17.63
C LEU A 101 11.78 -3.45 -18.21
N SER A 102 12.53 -4.44 -17.71
CA SER A 102 12.31 -5.85 -18.03
C SER A 102 11.15 -6.39 -17.20
N VAL A 103 10.09 -6.85 -17.87
CA VAL A 103 8.93 -7.49 -17.21
C VAL A 103 9.25 -8.98 -17.01
N ASP A 104 9.91 -9.33 -15.92
CA ASP A 104 10.08 -10.74 -15.51
C ASP A 104 8.89 -11.18 -14.65
N GLY A 105 7.79 -11.55 -15.30
CA GLY A 105 6.59 -12.10 -14.67
C GLY A 105 6.18 -13.42 -15.29
N PHE A 106 6.66 -14.55 -14.75
CA PHE A 106 6.18 -15.88 -15.15
C PHE A 106 4.88 -16.22 -14.41
N PHE A 107 3.73 -15.95 -15.03
CA PHE A 107 2.42 -16.32 -14.49
C PHE A 107 2.00 -17.72 -14.95
N PHE A 108 2.21 -18.73 -14.11
CA PHE A 108 1.65 -20.06 -14.36
C PHE A 108 0.19 -20.10 -13.90
N GLN A 109 -0.75 -20.14 -14.85
CA GLN A 109 -2.14 -20.45 -14.53
C GLN A 109 -2.27 -21.96 -14.24
N ARG A 110 -2.26 -22.33 -12.95
CA ARG A 110 -2.58 -23.70 -12.54
C ARG A 110 -4.08 -23.93 -12.75
N THR A 111 -4.46 -24.60 -13.84
CA THR A 111 -5.82 -25.12 -14.02
C THR A 111 -6.11 -26.13 -12.91
N ARG A 112 -7.11 -25.82 -12.05
CA ARG A 112 -7.61 -26.79 -11.08
C ARG A 112 -8.24 -27.94 -11.86
N ARG A 113 -7.57 -29.09 -11.94
CA ARG A 113 -8.23 -30.36 -12.26
C ARG A 113 -9.29 -30.58 -11.18
N ARG A 114 -10.57 -30.34 -11.51
CA ARG A 114 -11.66 -30.91 -10.72
C ARG A 114 -11.51 -32.42 -10.87
N ARG A 115 -11.10 -33.11 -9.80
CA ARG A 115 -11.31 -34.55 -9.72
C ARG A 115 -12.82 -34.73 -9.62
N ALA A 116 -13.43 -35.21 -10.69
CA ALA A 116 -14.77 -35.78 -10.60
C ALA A 116 -14.61 -37.03 -9.72
N CYS A 117 -15.27 -37.00 -8.55
CA CYS A 117 -15.60 -38.21 -7.81
C CYS A 117 -16.95 -38.70 -8.33
#